data_AF-A0A924R553-F1
#
_entry.id   AF-A0A924R553-F1
#
_cell.length_a   1.000
_cell.length_b   1.000
_cell.length_c   1.000
_cell.angle_alpha   90.00
_cell.angle_beta   90.00
_cell.angle_gamma   90.00
#
_symmetry.space_group_name_H-M   'P 1'
#
loop_
_entity.id
_entity.type
_entity.pdbx_description
1 polymer ?
#
loop_
_entity_poly.entity_id
_entity_poly.type
_entity_poly.pdbx_seq_one_letter_code
_entity_poly.pdbx_strand_id
1 'polypeptide(L)'
;MKTQISKSLSAAVVLGLVAFGNISIAAPLSTAPAAAPVVHVITIQGRVAGKQTVTKLAGGKIKTEFSYRENGRGPDIFEDITLDANGQLSSFSATGKSTFGAPIAETFVRKDGKATWKSKADAAEVIGVATSMYVPIESSLESGAITGRALAKA
;
A
#
# COMPACT_ATOMS: atom_id res chain seq x y z
N MET A 1 -59.82 16.08 5.95
CA MET A 1 -59.67 17.51 6.32
C MET A 1 -58.33 17.65 7.03
N LYS A 2 -57.61 18.74 6.74
CA LYS A 2 -56.25 19.13 7.18
C LYS A 2 -56.10 19.00 8.72
N THR A 3 -54.93 18.82 9.33
CA THR A 3 -53.88 19.85 9.46
C THR A 3 -52.69 19.32 10.28
N GLN A 4 -51.53 19.86 9.94
CA GLN A 4 -50.19 19.68 10.50
C GLN A 4 -49.93 20.31 11.88
N ILE A 5 -48.89 19.78 12.54
CA ILE A 5 -47.81 20.45 13.32
C ILE A 5 -48.19 21.29 14.56
N SER A 6 -47.64 20.90 15.73
CA SER A 6 -46.54 21.64 16.38
C SER A 6 -46.12 20.98 17.71
N LYS A 7 -44.81 20.81 17.90
CA LYS A 7 -44.21 20.78 19.24
C LYS A 7 -43.16 21.88 19.27
N SER A 8 -43.42 22.83 20.16
CA SER A 8 -42.65 24.03 20.43
C SER A 8 -41.32 23.74 21.13
N LEU A 9 -40.34 24.57 20.78
CA LEU A 9 -39.02 24.75 21.39
C LEU A 9 -39.12 25.17 22.86
N SER A 10 -38.18 24.74 23.70
CA SER A 10 -37.54 25.60 24.70
C SER A 10 -36.23 24.97 25.18
N ALA A 11 -35.15 25.72 24.99
CA ALA A 11 -33.82 25.42 25.50
C ALA A 11 -33.77 25.63 27.01
N ALA A 12 -33.09 24.74 27.72
CA ALA A 12 -32.60 25.02 29.07
C ALA A 12 -31.14 24.59 29.13
N VAL A 13 -30.26 25.60 29.14
CA VAL A 13 -28.87 25.48 29.56
C VAL A 13 -28.89 25.25 31.07
N VAL A 14 -28.30 24.15 31.53
CA VAL A 14 -28.01 23.94 32.95
C VAL A 14 -26.51 23.70 33.08
N LEU A 15 -25.82 24.72 33.59
CA LEU A 15 -24.50 24.58 34.20
C LEU A 15 -24.68 23.93 35.57
N GLY A 16 -24.04 22.79 35.80
CA GLY A 16 -24.02 22.12 37.09
C GLY A 16 -22.79 21.21 37.20
N LEU A 17 -21.90 21.56 38.12
CA LEU A 17 -20.57 20.98 38.34
C LEU A 17 -20.64 19.72 39.23
N VAL A 18 -19.74 18.77 38.95
CA VAL A 18 -19.21 17.67 39.79
C VAL A 18 -20.02 16.37 39.94
N ALA A 19 -19.62 15.34 39.19
CA ALA A 19 -18.95 14.13 39.71
C ALA A 19 -18.59 13.22 38.52
N PHE A 20 -17.32 13.26 38.09
CA PHE A 20 -16.82 12.44 36.99
C PHE A 20 -16.64 10.98 37.44
N GLY A 21 -17.72 10.21 37.40
CA GLY A 21 -17.61 8.75 37.28
C GLY A 21 -17.15 8.42 35.87
N ASN A 22 -15.84 8.30 35.66
CA ASN A 22 -15.27 7.83 34.39
C ASN A 22 -15.64 6.35 34.19
N ILE A 23 -16.81 6.09 33.61
CA ILE A 23 -17.09 4.79 33.00
C ILE A 23 -16.29 4.77 31.69
N SER A 24 -15.04 4.33 31.77
CA SER A 24 -14.26 3.96 30.59
C SER A 24 -14.89 2.72 29.97
N ILE A 25 -15.77 2.94 28.98
CA ILE A 25 -16.16 1.88 28.06
C ILE A 25 -14.91 1.58 27.23
N ALA A 26 -14.13 0.57 27.64
CA ALA A 26 -13.08 0.02 26.82
C ALA A 26 -13.74 -0.66 25.62
N ALA A 27 -13.81 0.06 24.49
CA ALA A 27 -14.19 -0.54 23.23
C ALA A 27 -13.17 -1.65 22.91
N PRO A 28 -13.61 -2.89 22.61
CA PRO A 28 -12.67 -3.92 22.20
C PRO A 28 -11.99 -3.45 20.91
N LEU A 29 -10.66 -3.38 20.94
CA LEU A 29 -9.84 -3.23 19.73
C LEU A 29 -10.14 -4.44 18.85
N SER A 30 -11.04 -4.26 17.89
CA SER A 30 -11.29 -5.24 16.85
C SER A 30 -10.04 -5.30 15.98
N THR A 31 -9.19 -6.29 16.22
CA THR A 31 -8.13 -6.64 15.27
C THR A 31 -8.82 -7.27 14.07
N ALA A 32 -9.10 -6.48 13.04
CA ALA A 32 -9.58 -7.01 11.76
C ALA A 32 -8.59 -8.08 11.28
N PRO A 33 -9.06 -9.27 10.87
CA PRO A 33 -8.17 -10.30 10.36
C PRO A 33 -7.40 -9.75 9.18
N ALA A 34 -6.09 -10.02 9.13
CA ALA A 34 -5.28 -9.68 7.98
C ALA A 34 -5.92 -10.32 6.73
N ALA A 35 -6.16 -9.50 5.70
CA ALA A 35 -6.76 -9.99 4.47
C ALA A 35 -5.90 -11.13 3.91
N ALA A 36 -6.55 -12.20 3.44
CA ALA A 36 -5.86 -13.33 2.85
C ALA A 36 -5.01 -12.86 1.63
N PRO A 37 -3.82 -13.45 1.41
CA PRO A 37 -3.02 -13.13 0.23
C PRO A 37 -3.79 -13.38 -1.07
N VAL A 38 -3.62 -12.49 -2.04
CA VAL A 38 -4.15 -12.65 -3.40
C VAL A 38 -3.09 -13.32 -4.26
N VAL A 39 -3.45 -14.41 -4.93
CA VAL A 39 -2.55 -15.14 -5.83
C VAL A 39 -2.99 -14.93 -7.28
N HIS A 40 -2.08 -14.44 -8.10
CA HIS A 40 -2.24 -14.34 -9.56
C HIS A 40 -1.40 -15.42 -10.22
N VAL A 41 -2.01 -16.22 -11.09
CA VAL A 41 -1.29 -17.23 -11.87
C VAL A 41 -0.77 -16.58 -13.15
N ILE A 42 0.51 -16.81 -13.46
CA ILE A 42 1.13 -16.32 -14.68
C ILE A 42 1.06 -17.44 -15.71
N THR A 43 0.43 -17.14 -16.84
CA THR A 43 0.37 -18.05 -17.98
C THR A 43 1.16 -17.50 -19.14
N ILE A 44 2.03 -18.34 -19.74
CA ILE A 44 2.77 -18.01 -20.95
C ILE A 44 2.40 -19.04 -22.00
N GLN A 45 1.95 -18.58 -23.17
CA GLN A 45 1.48 -19.44 -24.27
C GLN A 45 0.45 -20.49 -23.81
N GLY A 46 -0.48 -20.08 -22.94
CA GLY A 46 -1.55 -20.95 -22.40
C GLY A 46 -1.11 -21.96 -21.33
N ARG A 47 0.16 -21.98 -20.92
CA ARG A 47 0.67 -22.85 -19.85
C ARG A 47 0.96 -22.07 -18.59
N VAL A 48 0.73 -22.69 -17.42
CA VAL A 48 1.15 -22.12 -16.14
C VAL A 48 2.67 -22.04 -16.10
N ALA A 49 3.19 -20.83 -15.95
CA ALA A 49 4.61 -20.53 -15.97
C ALA A 49 5.11 -20.00 -14.62
N GLY A 50 4.21 -19.54 -13.75
CA GLY A 50 4.57 -18.89 -12.51
C GLY A 50 3.39 -18.34 -11.73
N LYS A 51 3.68 -17.50 -10.75
CA LYS A 51 2.68 -16.80 -9.95
C LYS A 51 3.22 -15.51 -9.34
N GLN A 52 2.28 -14.67 -8.92
CA GLN A 52 2.50 -13.57 -8.00
C GLN A 52 1.62 -13.76 -6.76
N THR A 53 2.19 -13.74 -5.58
CA THR A 53 1.45 -13.62 -4.32
C THR A 53 1.53 -12.18 -3.83
N VAL A 54 0.39 -11.57 -3.50
CA VAL A 54 0.30 -10.21 -2.95
C VAL A 54 -0.33 -10.29 -1.57
N THR A 55 0.42 -9.91 -0.54
CA THR A 55 -0.04 -9.89 0.85
C THR A 55 -0.15 -8.44 1.31
N LYS A 56 -1.38 -7.98 1.56
CA LYS A 56 -1.63 -6.64 2.13
C LYS A 56 -1.60 -6.72 3.65
N LEU A 57 -0.86 -5.81 4.26
CA LEU A 57 -0.65 -5.70 5.70
C LEU A 57 -1.21 -4.37 6.21
N ALA A 58 -1.29 -4.23 7.53
CA ALA A 58 -1.70 -2.98 8.17
C ALA A 58 -0.76 -1.81 7.80
N GLY A 59 -1.29 -0.58 7.83
CA GLY A 59 -0.50 0.63 7.62
C GLY A 59 0.01 0.83 6.19
N GLY A 60 -0.73 0.37 5.18
CA GLY A 60 -0.37 0.56 3.76
C GLY A 60 0.81 -0.27 3.30
N LYS A 61 1.20 -1.31 4.06
CA LYS A 61 2.30 -2.21 3.74
C LYS A 61 1.82 -3.33 2.82
N ILE A 62 2.63 -3.68 1.83
CA ILE A 62 2.36 -4.75 0.87
C ILE A 62 3.64 -5.56 0.70
N LYS A 63 3.51 -6.89 0.75
CA LYS A 63 4.57 -7.82 0.37
C LYS A 63 4.20 -8.54 -0.90
N THR A 64 5.17 -8.73 -1.79
CA THR A 64 4.97 -9.50 -3.01
C THR A 64 6.03 -10.59 -3.16
N GLU A 65 5.61 -11.71 -3.71
CA GLU A 65 6.49 -12.78 -4.18
C GLU A 65 6.13 -13.05 -5.63
N PHE A 66 7.03 -12.74 -6.56
CA PHE A 66 6.79 -12.83 -7.99
C PHE A 66 7.84 -13.73 -8.64
N SER A 67 7.38 -14.75 -9.34
CA SER A 67 8.26 -15.69 -10.03
C SER A 67 7.57 -16.32 -11.23
N TYR A 68 8.28 -16.42 -12.35
CA TYR A 68 7.87 -17.22 -13.49
C TYR A 68 9.06 -17.84 -14.22
N ARG A 69 8.80 -18.84 -15.07
CA ARG A 69 9.79 -19.45 -15.96
C ARG A 69 9.31 -19.50 -17.40
N GLU A 70 10.16 -19.05 -18.32
CA GLU A 70 10.00 -19.18 -19.77
C GLU A 70 11.35 -19.55 -20.38
N ASN A 71 11.43 -20.72 -21.02
CA ASN A 71 12.67 -21.28 -21.57
C ASN A 71 13.85 -21.25 -20.57
N GLY A 72 13.58 -21.65 -19.32
CA GLY A 72 14.58 -21.70 -18.24
C GLY A 72 14.99 -20.34 -17.67
N ARG A 73 14.42 -19.23 -18.17
CA ARG A 73 14.67 -17.87 -17.68
C ARG A 73 13.47 -17.32 -16.92
N GLY A 74 13.69 -16.30 -16.12
CA GLY A 74 12.62 -15.60 -15.42
C GLY A 74 13.08 -15.14 -14.04
N PRO A 75 12.41 -14.13 -13.50
CA PRO A 75 12.84 -13.52 -12.27
C PRO A 75 12.32 -14.30 -11.06
N ASP A 76 12.96 -14.05 -9.93
CA ASP A 76 12.43 -14.29 -8.59
C ASP A 76 12.55 -12.97 -7.86
N ILE A 77 11.44 -12.27 -7.65
CA ILE A 77 11.39 -10.93 -7.05
C ILE A 77 10.60 -10.99 -5.76
N PHE A 78 11.19 -10.48 -4.70
CA PHE A 78 10.56 -10.30 -3.40
C PHE A 78 10.53 -8.81 -3.10
N GLU A 79 9.33 -8.26 -2.89
CA GLU A 79 9.16 -6.82 -2.62
C GLU A 79 8.56 -6.57 -1.24
N ASP A 80 9.10 -5.55 -0.57
CA ASP A 80 8.49 -4.91 0.59
C ASP A 80 8.13 -3.45 0.21
N ILE A 81 6.84 -3.15 0.20
CA ILE A 81 6.28 -1.88 -0.27
C ILE A 81 5.53 -1.20 0.88
N THR A 82 5.67 0.11 1.02
CA THR A 82 4.76 0.94 1.83
C THR A 82 4.20 2.05 0.94
N LEU A 83 2.89 2.27 1.04
CA LEU A 83 2.20 3.34 0.33
C LEU A 83 2.00 4.58 1.22
N ASP A 84 2.00 5.76 0.62
CA ASP A 84 1.51 6.99 1.26
C ASP A 84 -0.02 7.13 1.16
N ALA A 85 -0.55 8.23 1.70
CA ALA A 85 -1.98 8.53 1.70
C ALA A 85 -2.56 8.72 0.28
N ASN A 86 -1.73 9.08 -0.71
CA ASN A 86 -2.13 9.20 -2.11
C ASN A 86 -2.07 7.86 -2.85
N GLY A 87 -1.62 6.79 -2.18
CA GLY A 87 -1.44 5.48 -2.76
C GLY A 87 -0.17 5.35 -3.60
N GLN A 88 0.77 6.30 -3.51
CA GLN A 88 2.08 6.21 -4.15
C GLN A 88 3.07 5.49 -3.24
N LEU A 89 4.18 5.01 -3.79
CA LEU A 89 5.24 4.40 -2.99
C LEU A 89 5.89 5.45 -2.09
N SER A 90 5.86 5.21 -0.78
CA SER A 90 6.66 5.95 0.21
C SER A 90 7.91 5.17 0.60
N SER A 91 7.88 3.84 0.50
CA SER A 91 9.07 2.99 0.56
C SER A 91 8.95 1.82 -0.39
N PHE A 92 10.07 1.40 -0.94
CA PHE A 92 10.19 0.21 -1.77
C PHE A 92 11.50 -0.50 -1.47
N SER A 93 11.46 -1.82 -1.42
CA SER A 93 12.66 -2.64 -1.56
C SER A 93 12.35 -3.84 -2.43
N ALA A 94 13.26 -4.17 -3.34
CA ALA A 94 13.23 -5.41 -4.10
C ALA A 94 14.55 -6.17 -3.92
N THR A 95 14.41 -7.49 -3.77
CA THR A 95 15.53 -8.43 -3.74
C THR A 95 15.24 -9.64 -4.62
N GLY A 96 16.28 -10.42 -4.90
CA GLY A 96 16.17 -11.70 -5.61
C GLY A 96 17.02 -11.74 -6.87
N LYS A 97 16.47 -12.27 -7.96
CA LYS A 97 17.17 -12.46 -9.24
C LYS A 97 16.32 -11.93 -10.38
N SER A 98 16.94 -11.18 -11.29
CA SER A 98 16.29 -10.71 -12.50
C SER A 98 16.06 -11.86 -13.48
N THR A 99 15.34 -11.57 -14.57
CA THR A 99 15.05 -12.53 -15.64
C THR A 99 16.28 -13.27 -16.17
N PHE A 100 17.43 -12.60 -16.19
CA PHE A 100 18.71 -13.14 -16.68
C PHE A 100 19.69 -13.50 -15.55
N GLY A 101 19.20 -13.62 -14.31
CA GLY A 101 19.94 -14.13 -13.17
C GLY A 101 20.81 -13.11 -12.43
N ALA A 102 20.79 -11.83 -12.82
CA ALA A 102 21.52 -10.81 -12.08
C ALA A 102 20.88 -10.60 -10.69
N PRO A 103 21.66 -10.42 -9.62
CA PRO A 103 21.08 -10.21 -8.29
C PRO A 103 20.40 -8.86 -8.22
N ILE A 104 19.16 -8.82 -7.74
CA ILE A 104 18.38 -7.60 -7.48
C ILE A 104 18.67 -7.14 -6.05
N ALA A 105 18.98 -5.85 -5.92
CA ALA A 105 19.11 -5.15 -4.65
C ALA A 105 18.75 -3.69 -4.90
N GLU A 106 17.48 -3.36 -4.70
CA GLU A 106 16.94 -2.02 -4.92
C GLU A 106 16.24 -1.53 -3.67
N THR A 107 16.45 -0.27 -3.32
CA THR A 107 15.73 0.43 -2.26
C THR A 107 15.34 1.83 -2.70
N PHE A 108 14.19 2.27 -2.21
CA PHE A 108 13.72 3.63 -2.34
C PHE A 108 12.95 4.05 -1.08
N VAL A 109 13.12 5.30 -0.68
CA VAL A 109 12.35 5.94 0.38
C VAL A 109 12.01 7.36 -0.03
N ARG A 110 10.76 7.75 0.22
CA ARG A 110 10.32 9.15 0.21
C ARG A 110 9.86 9.54 1.59
N LYS A 111 10.48 10.58 2.14
CA LYS A 111 10.13 11.13 3.45
C LYS A 111 10.44 12.63 3.46
N ASP A 112 9.57 13.41 4.09
CA ASP A 112 9.80 14.85 4.32
C ASP A 112 10.15 15.63 3.02
N GLY A 113 9.48 15.30 1.90
CA GLY A 113 9.69 15.95 0.59
C GLY A 113 10.98 15.56 -0.14
N LYS A 114 11.75 14.61 0.40
CA LYS A 114 12.98 14.07 -0.15
C LYS A 114 12.80 12.62 -0.58
N ALA A 115 13.23 12.31 -1.79
CA ALA A 115 13.31 10.96 -2.34
C ALA A 115 14.77 10.52 -2.40
N THR A 116 15.06 9.30 -1.95
CA THR A 116 16.39 8.68 -2.04
C THR A 116 16.22 7.26 -2.56
N TRP A 117 17.04 6.86 -3.52
CA TRP A 117 17.07 5.50 -4.03
C TRP A 117 18.49 5.00 -4.27
N LYS A 118 18.60 3.67 -4.28
CA LYS A 118 19.81 2.96 -4.63
C LYS A 118 19.43 1.65 -5.30
N SER A 119 20.01 1.41 -6.45
CA SER A 119 19.93 0.16 -7.20
C SER A 119 21.34 -0.29 -7.57
N LYS A 120 21.46 -1.33 -8.40
CA LYS A 120 22.74 -1.65 -9.04
C LYS A 120 23.06 -0.77 -10.24
N ALA A 121 22.06 -0.11 -10.82
CA ALA A 121 22.22 0.77 -11.97
C ALA A 121 22.64 2.17 -11.54
N ASP A 122 22.12 2.65 -10.40
CA ASP A 122 22.29 4.03 -9.95
C ASP A 122 22.02 4.22 -8.45
N ALA A 123 22.33 5.41 -7.95
CA ALA A 123 21.89 5.88 -6.65
C ALA A 123 21.81 7.40 -6.69
N ALA A 124 20.74 7.97 -6.14
CA ALA A 124 20.57 9.40 -6.09
C ALA A 124 19.56 9.82 -5.02
N GLU A 125 19.52 11.14 -4.82
CA GLU A 125 18.61 11.82 -3.94
C GLU A 125 18.11 13.09 -4.60
N VAL A 126 16.81 13.38 -4.44
CA VAL A 126 16.20 14.60 -4.96
C VAL A 126 15.20 15.15 -3.93
N ILE A 127 15.22 16.48 -3.75
CA ILE A 127 14.29 17.23 -2.90
C ILE A 127 13.24 17.90 -3.81
N GLY A 128 12.01 18.05 -3.32
CA GLY A 128 10.96 18.81 -4.02
C GLY A 128 10.15 17.99 -5.03
N VAL A 129 10.16 16.66 -4.90
CA VAL A 129 9.48 15.72 -5.81
C VAL A 129 8.08 15.31 -5.30
N ALA A 130 7.32 16.26 -4.77
CA ALA A 130 6.04 15.98 -4.09
C ALA A 130 5.00 15.30 -4.99
N THR A 131 5.05 15.54 -6.31
CA THR A 131 4.12 14.98 -7.30
C THR A 131 4.71 13.89 -8.17
N SER A 132 6.03 13.65 -8.11
CA SER A 132 6.69 12.63 -8.93
C SER A 132 6.40 11.24 -8.38
N MET A 133 6.46 10.23 -9.24
CA MET A 133 6.33 8.82 -8.84
C MET A 133 7.67 8.11 -8.99
N TYR A 134 8.00 7.25 -8.04
CA TYR A 134 9.13 6.34 -8.19
C TYR A 134 8.70 5.13 -9.01
N VAL A 135 9.49 4.76 -10.01
CA VAL A 135 9.28 3.58 -10.85
C VAL A 135 10.47 2.65 -10.62
N PRO A 136 10.27 1.49 -9.98
CA PRO A 136 11.34 0.53 -9.76
C PRO A 136 11.92 -0.01 -11.07
N ILE A 137 13.20 -0.37 -11.06
CA ILE A 137 13.87 -0.93 -12.25
C ILE A 137 13.42 -2.37 -12.49
N GLU A 138 13.43 -3.19 -11.44
CA GLU A 138 12.96 -4.58 -11.47
C GLU A 138 11.83 -4.73 -10.43
N SER A 139 10.65 -5.14 -10.87
CA SER A 139 9.48 -5.23 -9.99
C SER A 139 8.48 -6.31 -10.39
N SER A 140 7.60 -6.63 -9.45
CA SER A 140 6.42 -7.44 -9.67
C SER A 140 5.33 -6.66 -10.43
N LEU A 141 4.31 -7.36 -10.89
CA LEU A 141 3.12 -6.76 -11.52
C LEU A 141 2.34 -5.87 -10.54
N GLU A 142 2.44 -6.10 -9.23
CA GLU A 142 1.73 -5.29 -8.23
C GLU A 142 2.28 -3.86 -8.17
N SER A 143 3.60 -3.67 -8.31
CA SER A 143 4.24 -2.35 -8.35
C SER A 143 3.69 -1.49 -9.50
N GLY A 144 3.52 -2.09 -10.68
CA GLY A 144 2.86 -1.42 -11.81
C GLY A 144 1.37 -1.13 -11.54
N ALA A 145 0.65 -2.07 -10.92
CA ALA A 145 -0.76 -1.88 -10.58
C ALA A 145 -0.97 -0.79 -9.51
N ILE A 146 -0.06 -0.65 -8.55
CA ILE A 146 -0.01 0.45 -7.58
C ILE A 146 0.10 1.78 -8.32
N THR A 147 1.07 1.89 -9.24
CA THR A 147 1.26 3.09 -10.03
C THR A 147 0.01 3.46 -10.83
N GLY A 148 -0.61 2.50 -11.51
CA GLY A 148 -1.86 2.73 -12.25
C GLY A 148 -3.00 3.20 -11.35
N ARG A 149 -3.17 2.61 -10.16
CA ARG A 149 -4.22 3.01 -9.21
C ARG A 149 -3.98 4.39 -8.61
N ALA A 150 -2.73 4.80 -8.40
CA ALA A 150 -2.41 6.13 -7.92
C ALA A 150 -2.71 7.20 -8.99
N LEU A 151 -2.34 6.94 -10.24
CA LEU A 151 -2.62 7.84 -11.37
C LEU A 151 -4.11 7.99 -11.64
N ALA A 152 -4.91 6.94 -11.46
CA ALA A 152 -6.37 6.99 -11.64
C ALA A 152 -7.11 7.85 -10.59
N LYS A 153 -6.43 8.26 -9.51
CA LYS A 153 -6.97 9.15 -8.47
C LYS A 153 -6.50 10.60 -8.61
N ALA A 154 -5.51 10.84 -9.47
CA ALA A 154 -4.85 12.13 -9.64
C ALA A 154 -5.67 13.09 -10.52
#